data_AF-A0A6C0HGN6-F1
#
_entry.id   AF-A0A6C0HGN6-F1
#
_cell.length_a   1.000
_cell.length_b   1.000
_cell.length_c   1.000
_cell.angle_alpha   90.00
_cell.angle_beta   90.00
_cell.angle_gamma   90.00
#
_symmetry.space_group_name_H-M   'P 1'
#
loop_
_entity.id
_entity.type
_entity.pdbx_description
1 polymer ?
#
loop_
_entity_poly.entity_id
_entity_poly.type
_entity_poly.pdbx_seq_one_letter_code
_entity_poly.pdbx_strand_id
1 'polypeptide(L)'
;MFKDEGDQFVDFCEKCIRSIKISDKGTCMLLRSLHCIMPVITVVIMIIGSKTWFQIILFFNILVFILFLLFHGCILSKIEHRFTDDEFTIIDPFLEMLGVELTNDNRHRYSFYSSINGFMVTFGLYYYRFGMPNFNGIAQFNGIE
;
A
#
# COMPACT_ATOMS: atom_id res chain seq x y z
N MET A 1 1.84 12.23 -19.85
CA MET A 1 2.61 11.21 -20.58
C MET A 1 2.57 9.83 -19.90
N PHE A 2 2.35 9.71 -18.58
CA PHE A 2 2.21 8.40 -17.89
C PHE A 2 0.77 7.87 -17.75
N LYS A 3 -0.24 8.63 -18.18
CA LYS A 3 -1.66 8.25 -18.03
C LYS A 3 -1.97 6.94 -18.80
N ASP A 4 -1.35 6.77 -19.96
CA ASP A 4 -1.54 5.61 -20.83
C ASP A 4 -0.86 4.32 -20.32
N GLU A 5 0.26 4.42 -19.59
CA GLU A 5 0.97 3.26 -19.05
C GLU A 5 0.29 2.67 -17.81
N GLY A 6 -0.28 3.52 -16.96
CA GLY A 6 -1.05 3.05 -15.80
C GLY A 6 -2.32 2.30 -16.19
N ASP A 7 -2.96 2.74 -17.26
CA ASP A 7 -4.14 2.04 -17.79
C ASP A 7 -3.75 0.70 -18.40
N GLN A 8 -2.62 0.59 -19.10
CA GLN A 8 -2.11 -0.71 -19.58
C GLN A 8 -1.81 -1.71 -18.45
N PHE A 9 -1.25 -1.24 -17.33
CA PHE A 9 -1.00 -2.10 -16.18
C PHE A 9 -2.29 -2.55 -15.51
N VAL A 10 -3.26 -1.64 -15.35
CA VAL A 10 -4.59 -1.96 -14.83
C VAL A 10 -5.31 -2.96 -15.76
N ASP A 11 -5.22 -2.77 -17.08
CA ASP A 11 -5.79 -3.69 -18.08
C ASP A 11 -5.16 -5.08 -18.00
N PHE A 12 -3.84 -5.15 -17.78
CA PHE A 12 -3.15 -6.42 -17.56
C PHE A 12 -3.68 -7.13 -16.30
N CYS A 13 -3.77 -6.41 -15.17
CA CYS A 13 -4.32 -6.95 -13.94
C CYS A 13 -5.78 -7.39 -14.10
N GLU A 14 -6.60 -6.60 -14.78
CA GLU A 14 -8.00 -6.93 -15.07
C GLU A 14 -8.10 -8.24 -15.86
N LYS A 15 -7.30 -8.39 -16.92
CA LYS A 15 -7.26 -9.64 -17.73
C LYS A 15 -6.87 -10.85 -16.88
N CYS A 16 -5.86 -10.71 -16.02
CA CYS A 16 -5.46 -11.78 -15.10
C CYS A 16 -6.60 -12.16 -14.15
N ILE A 17 -7.29 -11.18 -13.58
CA ILE A 17 -8.38 -11.43 -12.63
C ILE A 17 -9.59 -12.07 -13.31
N ARG A 18 -9.99 -11.57 -14.49
CA ARG A 18 -11.11 -12.13 -15.26
C ARG A 18 -10.87 -13.59 -15.69
N SER A 19 -9.62 -14.03 -15.78
CA SER A 19 -9.29 -15.44 -16.06
C SER A 19 -9.75 -16.41 -14.96
N ILE A 20 -9.98 -15.93 -13.74
CA ILE A 20 -10.34 -16.73 -12.55
C ILE A 20 -11.84 -17.09 -12.53
N LYS A 21 -12.66 -16.53 -13.45
CA LYS A 21 -14.11 -16.79 -13.59
C LYS A 21 -14.94 -16.56 -12.31
N ILE A 22 -14.52 -15.60 -11.49
CA ILE A 22 -15.30 -15.10 -10.35
C ILE A 22 -16.22 -13.98 -10.84
N SER A 23 -17.43 -13.86 -10.26
CA SER A 23 -18.32 -12.73 -10.56
C SER A 23 -17.68 -11.38 -10.22
N ASP A 24 -17.95 -10.34 -10.99
CA ASP A 24 -17.38 -9.00 -10.79
C ASP A 24 -17.64 -8.46 -9.37
N LYS A 25 -18.84 -8.69 -8.83
CA LYS A 25 -19.17 -8.38 -7.42
C LYS A 25 -18.27 -9.12 -6.43
N GLY A 26 -18.04 -10.41 -6.64
CA GLY A 26 -17.15 -11.22 -5.79
C GLY A 26 -15.70 -10.75 -5.88
N THR A 27 -15.23 -10.42 -7.08
CA THR A 27 -13.90 -9.85 -7.33
C THR A 27 -13.73 -8.52 -6.60
N CYS A 28 -14.69 -7.61 -6.69
CA CYS A 28 -14.67 -6.33 -6.00
C CYS A 28 -14.60 -6.53 -4.47
N MET A 29 -15.44 -7.41 -3.91
CA MET A 29 -15.40 -7.74 -2.48
C MET A 29 -14.03 -8.29 -2.04
N LEU A 30 -13.43 -9.16 -2.86
CA LEU A 30 -12.09 -9.71 -2.58
C LEU A 30 -11.01 -8.63 -2.63
N LEU A 31 -11.03 -7.75 -3.63
CA LEU A 31 -10.07 -6.64 -3.76
C LEU A 31 -10.17 -5.67 -2.57
N ARG A 32 -11.40 -5.28 -2.19
CA ARG A 32 -11.65 -4.43 -1.01
C ARG A 32 -11.14 -5.08 0.28
N SER A 33 -11.46 -6.36 0.46
CA SER A 33 -11.03 -7.12 1.63
C SER A 33 -9.51 -7.24 1.70
N LEU A 34 -8.87 -7.53 0.56
CA LEU A 34 -7.42 -7.62 0.43
C LEU A 34 -6.75 -6.29 0.79
N HIS A 35 -7.23 -5.19 0.22
CA HIS A 35 -6.67 -3.86 0.47
C HIS A 35 -6.85 -3.43 1.93
N CYS A 36 -7.96 -3.80 2.58
CA CYS A 36 -8.20 -3.52 3.99
C CYS A 36 -7.32 -4.39 4.92
N ILE A 37 -7.15 -5.68 4.61
CA ILE A 37 -6.40 -6.61 5.49
C ILE A 37 -4.88 -6.53 5.31
N MET A 38 -4.38 -6.14 4.14
CA MET A 38 -2.93 -6.06 3.86
C MET A 38 -2.17 -5.15 4.84
N PRO A 39 -2.64 -3.93 5.17
CA PRO A 39 -2.03 -3.11 6.22
C PRO A 39 -1.97 -3.80 7.59
N VAL A 40 -3.00 -4.57 7.95
CA VAL A 40 -3.03 -5.30 9.22
C VAL A 40 -1.98 -6.42 9.22
N ILE A 41 -1.92 -7.23 8.16
CA ILE A 41 -0.94 -8.31 8.01
C ILE A 41 0.48 -7.76 8.05
N THR A 42 0.75 -6.66 7.35
CA THR A 42 2.09 -6.04 7.35
C THR A 42 2.49 -5.56 8.75
N VAL A 43 1.58 -4.93 9.50
CA VAL A 43 1.83 -4.53 10.90
C VAL A 43 2.11 -5.73 11.79
N VAL A 44 1.33 -6.81 11.69
CA VAL A 44 1.57 -8.04 12.46
C VAL A 44 2.96 -8.61 12.17
N ILE A 45 3.34 -8.73 10.90
CA ILE A 45 4.68 -9.19 10.49
C ILE A 45 5.76 -8.24 11.04
N MET A 46 5.54 -6.93 11.00
CA MET A 46 6.48 -5.95 11.56
C MET A 46 6.63 -6.06 13.08
N ILE A 47 5.62 -6.52 13.81
CA ILE A 47 5.65 -6.70 15.28
C ILE A 47 6.33 -8.01 15.71
N ILE A 48 6.14 -9.11 14.97
CA ILE A 48 6.64 -10.43 15.39
C ILE A 48 7.79 -10.97 14.52
N GLY A 49 7.92 -10.48 13.29
CA GLY A 49 8.88 -10.99 12.30
C GLY A 49 10.33 -10.66 12.63
N SER A 50 11.26 -11.27 11.89
CA SER A 50 12.69 -10.96 11.99
C SER A 50 13.02 -9.61 11.34
N LYS A 51 14.23 -9.10 11.59
CA LYS A 51 14.73 -7.87 10.93
C LYS A 51 14.71 -7.97 9.40
N THR A 52 15.03 -9.14 8.84
CA THR A 52 14.98 -9.38 7.39
C THR A 52 13.56 -9.23 6.86
N TRP A 53 12.56 -9.82 7.53
CA TRP A 53 11.16 -9.66 7.15
C TRP A 53 10.73 -8.19 7.21
N PHE A 54 11.19 -7.45 8.21
CA PHE A 54 10.94 -6.02 8.30
C PHE A 54 11.47 -5.27 7.07
N GLN A 55 12.72 -5.53 6.67
CA GLN A 55 13.35 -4.88 5.52
C GLN A 55 12.62 -5.21 4.21
N ILE A 56 12.17 -6.46 4.05
CA ILE A 56 11.36 -6.89 2.89
C ILE A 56 10.04 -6.12 2.84
N ILE A 57 9.32 -6.02 3.97
CA ILE A 57 8.05 -5.29 4.05
C ILE A 57 8.26 -3.79 3.80
N LEU A 58 9.33 -3.20 4.35
CA LEU A 58 9.67 -1.80 4.10
C LEU A 58 9.95 -1.54 2.62
N PHE A 59 10.73 -2.39 1.97
CA PHE A 59 10.98 -2.31 0.54
C PHE A 59 9.68 -2.40 -0.27
N PHE A 60 8.81 -3.35 0.07
CA PHE A 60 7.51 -3.51 -0.57
C PHE A 60 6.62 -2.27 -0.38
N ASN A 61 6.57 -1.70 0.84
CA ASN A 61 5.80 -0.49 1.13
C ASN A 61 6.31 0.72 0.33
N ILE A 62 7.63 0.88 0.19
CA ILE A 62 8.24 1.92 -0.65
C ILE A 62 7.82 1.74 -2.11
N LEU A 63 7.88 0.51 -2.63
CA LEU A 63 7.45 0.20 -3.99
C LEU A 63 5.97 0.55 -4.21
N VAL A 64 5.09 0.11 -3.32
CA VAL A 64 3.64 0.42 -3.39
C VAL A 64 3.40 1.92 -3.34
N PHE A 65 4.13 2.66 -2.49
CA PHE A 65 4.00 4.11 -2.40
C PHE A 65 4.47 4.83 -3.67
N ILE A 66 5.57 4.37 -4.28
CA ILE A 66 6.01 4.89 -5.58
C ILE A 66 4.93 4.65 -6.65
N LEU A 67 4.36 3.45 -6.70
CA LEU A 67 3.27 3.14 -7.64
C LEU A 67 2.04 4.03 -7.37
N PHE A 68 1.71 4.30 -6.11
CA PHE A 68 0.62 5.21 -5.74
C PHE A 68 0.85 6.62 -6.31
N LEU A 69 2.08 7.14 -6.22
CA LEU A 69 2.44 8.45 -6.77
C LEU A 69 2.39 8.45 -8.30
N LEU A 70 2.97 7.44 -8.95
CA LEU A 70 3.01 7.33 -10.41
C LEU A 70 1.61 7.18 -11.02
N PHE A 71 0.73 6.45 -10.36
CA PHE A 71 -0.62 6.20 -10.83
C PHE A 71 -1.65 7.19 -10.28
N HIS A 72 -1.27 8.19 -9.48
CA HIS A 72 -2.20 9.14 -8.85
C HIS A 72 -3.31 8.44 -8.04
N GLY A 73 -2.96 7.37 -7.32
CA GLY A 73 -3.91 6.56 -6.57
C GLY A 73 -3.47 5.11 -6.41
N CYS A 74 -4.16 4.38 -5.53
CA CYS A 74 -3.88 2.96 -5.32
C CYS A 74 -4.35 2.14 -6.52
N ILE A 75 -3.47 1.25 -7.01
CA ILE A 75 -3.79 0.33 -8.11
C ILE A 75 -5.03 -0.51 -7.80
N LEU A 76 -5.16 -1.00 -6.55
CA LEU A 76 -6.32 -1.81 -6.17
C LEU A 76 -7.62 -1.03 -6.32
N SER A 77 -7.67 0.24 -5.93
CA SER A 77 -8.84 1.09 -6.11
C SER A 77 -9.15 1.35 -7.59
N LYS A 78 -8.13 1.51 -8.43
CA LYS A 78 -8.35 1.63 -9.89
C LYS A 78 -8.93 0.36 -10.50
N ILE A 79 -8.41 -0.81 -10.12
CA ILE A 79 -8.93 -2.10 -10.57
C ILE A 79 -10.37 -2.26 -10.07
N GLU A 80 -10.64 -1.93 -8.81
CA GLU A 80 -11.97 -1.98 -8.21
C GLU A 80 -13.01 -1.24 -9.06
N HIS A 81 -12.74 0.01 -9.46
CA HIS A 81 -13.60 0.79 -10.36
C HIS A 81 -13.79 0.20 -11.77
N ARG A 82 -12.99 -0.79 -12.19
CA ARG A 82 -13.22 -1.54 -13.45
C ARG A 82 -14.21 -2.70 -13.27
N PHE A 83 -14.39 -3.17 -12.04
CA PHE A 83 -15.28 -4.29 -11.68
C PHE A 83 -16.58 -3.83 -11.01
N THR A 84 -16.70 -2.55 -10.67
CA THR A 84 -17.93 -1.95 -10.11
C THR A 84 -18.18 -0.60 -10.76
N ASP A 85 -19.45 -0.27 -10.99
CA ASP A 85 -19.88 1.07 -11.40
C ASP A 85 -19.97 2.03 -10.19
N ASP A 86 -19.60 1.57 -8.98
CA ASP A 86 -19.57 2.42 -7.80
C ASP A 86 -18.26 3.23 -7.71
N GLU A 87 -18.38 4.48 -7.25
CA GLU A 87 -17.23 5.32 -6.90
C GLU A 87 -16.76 5.10 -5.46
N PHE A 88 -17.31 4.10 -4.77
CA PHE A 88 -17.07 3.92 -3.35
C PHE A 88 -15.68 3.35 -3.15
N THR A 89 -14.86 4.02 -2.35
CA THR A 89 -13.50 3.55 -2.04
C THR A 89 -13.36 3.18 -0.57
N ILE A 90 -12.28 2.49 -0.24
CA ILE A 90 -11.99 2.09 1.16
C ILE A 90 -11.79 3.31 2.07
N ILE A 91 -11.41 4.47 1.52
CA ILE A 91 -11.24 5.68 2.34
C ILE A 91 -12.56 6.40 2.62
N ASP A 92 -13.62 6.11 1.87
CA ASP A 92 -14.91 6.82 1.95
C ASP A 92 -15.56 6.72 3.34
N PRO A 93 -15.65 5.54 4.01
CA PRO A 93 -16.18 5.47 5.38
C PRO A 93 -15.44 6.37 6.37
N PHE A 94 -14.13 6.54 6.19
CA PHE A 94 -13.31 7.37 7.08
C PHE A 94 -13.53 8.86 6.79
N LEU A 95 -13.71 9.24 5.53
CA LEU A 95 -14.05 10.60 5.15
C LEU A 95 -15.44 10.99 5.65
N GLU A 96 -16.44 10.11 5.48
CA GLU A 96 -17.79 10.30 5.99
C GLU A 96 -17.80 10.47 7.52
N MET A 97 -17.06 9.63 8.25
CA MET A 97 -16.92 9.74 9.71
C MET A 97 -16.31 11.08 10.15
N LEU A 98 -15.45 11.67 9.32
CA LEU A 98 -14.82 12.97 9.57
C LEU A 98 -15.66 14.15 9.04
N GLY A 99 -16.80 13.90 8.39
CA GLY A 99 -17.62 14.93 7.75
C GLY A 99 -16.96 15.60 6.53
N VAL A 100 -16.04 14.89 5.86
CA VAL A 100 -15.32 15.37 4.68
C VAL A 100 -16.10 15.01 3.42
N GLU A 101 -16.20 15.94 2.48
CA GLU A 101 -16.87 15.71 1.19
C GLU A 101 -16.13 14.64 0.36
N LEU A 102 -16.88 13.72 -0.23
CA LEU A 102 -16.36 12.60 -1.03
C LEU A 102 -15.99 13.02 -2.45
N THR A 103 -14.99 13.89 -2.57
CA THR A 103 -14.39 14.26 -3.87
C THR A 103 -13.15 13.43 -4.16
N ASN A 104 -12.81 13.25 -5.44
CA ASN A 104 -11.57 12.54 -5.83
C ASN A 104 -10.30 13.19 -5.27
N ASP A 105 -10.27 14.52 -5.16
CA ASP A 105 -9.16 15.25 -4.56
C ASP A 105 -9.03 14.95 -3.06
N ASN A 106 -10.15 14.91 -2.33
CA ASN A 106 -10.14 14.54 -0.91
C ASN A 106 -9.74 13.07 -0.73
N ARG A 107 -10.29 12.14 -1.51
CA ARG A 107 -9.90 10.72 -1.47
C ARG A 107 -8.40 10.55 -1.71
N HIS A 108 -7.83 11.23 -2.72
CA HIS A 108 -6.40 11.17 -3.00
C HIS A 108 -5.58 11.76 -1.85
N ARG A 109 -5.94 12.95 -1.37
CA ARG A 109 -5.23 13.67 -0.30
C ARG A 109 -5.20 12.88 1.00
N TYR A 110 -6.33 12.33 1.42
CA TYR A 110 -6.40 11.54 2.65
C TYR A 110 -5.72 10.17 2.49
N SER A 111 -5.74 9.57 1.29
CA SER A 111 -4.98 8.34 1.02
C SER A 111 -3.47 8.60 1.09
N PHE A 112 -3.02 9.78 0.66
CA PHE A 112 -1.64 10.21 0.80
C PHE A 112 -1.26 10.42 2.28
N TYR A 113 -2.10 11.07 3.08
CA TYR A 113 -1.89 11.20 4.52
C TYR A 113 -1.86 9.85 5.25
N SER A 114 -2.76 8.93 4.88
CA SER A 114 -2.77 7.56 5.39
C SER A 114 -1.45 6.85 5.08
N SER A 115 -0.93 7.02 3.86
CA SER A 115 0.36 6.44 3.45
C SER A 115 1.54 7.00 4.25
N ILE A 116 1.59 8.33 4.46
CA ILE A 116 2.63 8.96 5.31
C ILE A 116 2.54 8.43 6.75
N ASN A 117 1.34 8.34 7.31
CA ASN A 117 1.12 7.79 8.63
C ASN A 117 1.59 6.33 8.72
N GLY A 118 1.33 5.52 7.69
CA GLY A 118 1.86 4.16 7.57
C GLY A 118 3.38 4.11 7.67
N PHE A 119 4.10 4.97 6.95
CA PHE A 119 5.57 5.04 7.07
C PHE A 119 6.04 5.47 8.45
N MET A 120 5.40 6.47 9.07
CA MET A 120 5.74 6.88 10.44
C MET A 120 5.60 5.73 11.44
N VAL A 121 4.50 4.97 11.34
CA VAL A 121 4.28 3.77 12.16
C VAL A 121 5.34 2.70 11.87
N THR A 122 5.66 2.43 10.61
CA THR A 122 6.72 1.49 10.22
C THR A 122 8.06 1.91 10.83
N PHE A 123 8.53 3.14 10.65
CA PHE A 123 9.80 3.57 11.23
C PHE A 123 9.79 3.55 12.77
N GLY A 124 8.68 3.94 13.39
CA GLY A 124 8.49 3.84 14.84
C GLY A 124 8.59 2.40 15.35
N LEU A 125 7.96 1.44 14.67
CA LEU A 125 8.04 0.02 15.00
C LEU A 125 9.46 -0.53 14.82
N TYR A 126 10.16 -0.13 13.76
CA TYR A 126 11.54 -0.54 13.54
C TYR A 126 12.44 -0.07 14.68
N TYR A 127 12.33 1.22 15.04
CA TYR A 127 13.11 1.81 16.13
C TYR A 127 12.81 1.13 17.47
N TYR A 128 11.53 0.91 17.78
CA TYR A 128 11.11 0.24 19.00
C TYR A 128 11.64 -1.19 19.11
N ARG A 129 11.62 -1.96 18.01
CA ARG A 129 12.00 -3.39 18.03
C ARG A 129 13.51 -3.65 17.91
N PHE A 130 14.21 -2.86 17.10
CA PHE A 130 15.60 -3.15 16.75
C PHE A 130 16.58 -2.05 17.20
N GLY A 131 16.08 -0.97 17.79
CA GLY A 131 16.89 0.19 18.17
C GLY A 131 17.41 0.96 16.94
N MET A 132 18.30 1.92 17.18
CA MET A 132 18.99 2.59 16.08
C MET A 132 19.94 1.62 15.39
N PRO A 133 20.04 1.63 14.04
CA PRO A 133 21.12 0.94 13.36
C PRO A 133 22.46 1.48 13.90
N ASN A 134 23.22 0.65 14.61
CA ASN A 134 24.59 0.98 14.96
C ASN A 134 25.40 1.03 13.67
N PHE A 135 25.65 2.22 13.14
CA PHE A 135 26.49 2.43 11.94
C PHE A 135 27.98 2.09 12.16
N ASN A 136 28.36 1.68 13.38
CA ASN A 136 29.74 1.34 13.75
C ASN A 136 30.27 0.03 13.12
N GLY A 137 29.42 -0.77 12.45
CA GLY A 137 29.82 -2.03 11.82
C GLY A 137 30.62 -1.89 10.52
N ILE A 138 30.65 -0.70 9.89
CA ILE A 138 31.44 -0.47 8.66
C ILE A 138 32.92 -0.20 9.01
N ALA A 139 33.22 0.24 10.23
CA ALA A 139 34.59 0.51 10.67
C ALA A 139 35.39 -0.77 11.02
N GLN A 140 34.72 -1.90 11.29
CA GLN A 140 35.41 -3.15 11.66
C GLN A 140 35.86 -4.00 10.46
N PHE A 141 35.36 -3.74 9.24
CA PHE A 141 35.77 -4.49 8.05
C PHE A 141 37.04 -3.95 7.36
N ASN A 142 37.58 -2.82 7.85
CA ASN A 142 38.85 -2.24 7.38
C ASN A 142 40.01 -2.43 8.39
N GLY A 143 39.80 -3.20 9.46
CA GLY A 143 40.84 -3.60 10.41
C GLY A 143 41.48 -4.92 9.99
N ILE A 144 42.40 -4.86 9.03
CA ILE A 144 43.39 -5.90 8.80
C ILE A 144 44.38 -5.80 9.97
N GLU A 145 44.37 -6.78 10.87
CA GLU A 145 45.55 -7.27 11.58
C GLU A 145 45.65 -8.78 11.39
#